data_AF-A0A957YX32-F1
#
_entry.id   AF-A0A957YX32-F1
#
_cell.length_a   1.000
_cell.length_b   1.000
_cell.length_c   1.000
_cell.angle_alpha   90.00
_cell.angle_beta   90.00
_cell.angle_gamma   90.00
#
_symmetry.space_group_name_H-M   'P 1'
#
loop_
_entity.id
_entity.type
_entity.pdbx_description
1 polymer ?
#
loop_
_entity_poly.entity_id
_entity_poly.type
_entity_poly.pdbx_seq_one_letter_code
_entity_poly.pdbx_strand_id
1 'polypeptide(L)'
;MTQPHHNHPPHNPNLHPLPLPADFNPATCLLQKSTEFGLFHESRRGARLAADLVANGHPEDLALAEKVLDAVLACQEVDPRDPHCGNFYWMAEDHHVEDLNAVEFNLEALIPMMIRYGDRLATSYQERVRAAIQLGLQEIARLDVLVAYTNITVLDILNSSLGGELLGDSALAQRGYNKLVAWMAYTHQHGHPLEYNSPTYGAVTIRALKRLIDLVRDEATRHRAEAMTARLALS
;
A
#
# COMPACT_ATOMS: atom_id res chain seq x y z
N MET A 1 -5.48 -27.97 9.77
CA MET A 1 -5.15 -26.61 9.31
C MET A 1 -5.78 -26.40 7.94
N THR A 2 -6.99 -25.87 7.92
CA THR A 2 -7.74 -25.55 6.71
C THR A 2 -7.32 -24.16 6.24
N GLN A 3 -6.76 -24.06 5.03
CA GLN A 3 -6.53 -22.76 4.41
C GLN A 3 -7.88 -22.05 4.21
N PRO A 4 -7.97 -20.73 4.45
CA PRO A 4 -9.18 -20.00 4.11
C PRO A 4 -9.31 -19.99 2.57
N HIS A 5 -10.41 -20.55 2.08
CA HIS A 5 -10.81 -20.42 0.68
C HIS A 5 -11.01 -18.94 0.37
N HIS A 6 -10.09 -18.34 -0.38
CA HIS A 6 -10.31 -17.03 -0.98
C HIS A 6 -11.43 -17.18 -2.01
N ASN A 7 -12.61 -16.69 -1.64
CA ASN A 7 -13.80 -16.73 -2.48
C ASN A 7 -13.65 -15.65 -3.55
N HIS A 8 -12.90 -15.94 -4.62
CA HIS A 8 -12.81 -15.04 -5.76
C HIS A 8 -14.20 -14.94 -6.39
N PRO A 9 -14.66 -13.73 -6.75
CA PRO A 9 -15.84 -13.63 -7.60
C PRO A 9 -15.60 -14.47 -8.86
N PRO A 10 -16.58 -15.28 -9.30
CA PRO A 10 -16.43 -16.17 -10.44
C PRO A 10 -16.04 -15.38 -11.70
N HIS A 11 -15.29 -16.03 -12.60
CA HIS A 11 -14.90 -15.48 -13.90
C HIS A 11 -16.13 -14.89 -14.60
N ASN A 12 -16.16 -13.55 -14.74
CA ASN A 12 -17.26 -12.87 -15.42
C ASN A 12 -16.98 -12.88 -16.93
N PRO A 13 -17.76 -13.61 -17.75
CA PRO A 13 -17.53 -13.70 -19.19
C PRO A 13 -17.79 -12.38 -19.95
N ASN A 14 -18.35 -11.35 -19.29
CA ASN A 14 -18.57 -10.01 -19.85
C ASN A 14 -17.57 -8.97 -19.31
N LEU A 15 -16.44 -9.40 -18.77
CA LEU A 15 -15.42 -8.49 -18.29
C LEU A 15 -14.73 -7.82 -19.49
N HIS A 16 -14.62 -6.49 -19.47
CA HIS A 16 -13.92 -5.72 -20.49
C HIS A 16 -12.62 -5.14 -19.89
N PRO A 17 -11.59 -4.85 -20.72
CA PRO A 17 -10.41 -4.12 -20.27
C PRO A 17 -10.79 -2.80 -19.61
N LEU A 18 -10.05 -2.40 -18.58
CA LEU A 18 -10.25 -1.10 -17.96
C LEU A 18 -9.86 0.03 -18.93
N PRO A 19 -10.65 1.11 -19.02
CA PRO A 19 -10.22 2.29 -19.73
C PRO A 19 -9.00 2.89 -19.03
N LEU A 20 -7.90 3.05 -19.77
CA LEU A 20 -6.69 3.63 -19.21
C LEU A 20 -6.86 5.13 -18.94
N PRO A 21 -6.26 5.66 -17.87
CA PRO A 21 -6.22 7.09 -17.61
C PRO A 21 -5.64 7.86 -18.80
N ALA A 22 -6.16 9.07 -19.07
CA ALA A 22 -5.70 9.91 -20.18
C ALA A 22 -4.21 10.30 -20.07
N ASP A 23 -3.66 10.24 -18.85
CA ASP A 23 -2.26 10.49 -18.55
C ASP A 23 -1.42 9.20 -18.46
N PHE A 24 -1.93 8.05 -18.88
CA PHE A 24 -1.11 6.85 -19.00
C PHE A 24 -0.06 7.00 -20.12
N ASN A 25 1.21 6.77 -19.78
CA ASN A 25 2.32 6.80 -20.72
C ASN A 25 2.73 5.36 -21.10
N PRO A 26 2.46 4.91 -22.35
CA PRO A 26 2.80 3.55 -22.77
C PRO A 26 4.30 3.27 -22.85
N ALA A 27 5.15 4.30 -22.95
CA ALA A 27 6.61 4.12 -23.01
C ALA A 27 7.21 3.76 -21.65
N THR A 28 6.64 4.25 -20.56
CA THR A 28 7.11 4.00 -19.18
C THR A 28 6.21 3.04 -18.41
N CYS A 29 5.03 2.73 -18.94
CA CYS A 29 3.97 1.97 -18.25
C CYS A 29 3.53 2.61 -16.92
N LEU A 30 3.68 3.93 -16.78
CA LEU A 30 3.27 4.69 -15.60
C LEU A 30 2.40 5.89 -16.00
N LEU A 31 1.77 6.53 -15.01
CA LEU A 31 0.96 7.72 -15.23
C LEU A 31 1.85 8.96 -15.19
N GLN A 32 1.82 9.74 -16.26
CA GLN A 32 2.62 10.93 -16.41
C GLN A 32 2.02 12.12 -15.65
N LYS A 33 2.89 12.99 -15.17
CA LYS A 33 2.54 14.23 -14.49
C LYS A 33 3.45 15.33 -15.01
N SER A 34 2.84 16.31 -15.68
CA SER A 34 3.54 17.52 -16.10
C SER A 34 3.71 18.47 -14.92
N THR A 35 4.93 18.94 -14.72
CA THR A 35 5.30 19.95 -13.74
C THR A 35 6.06 21.08 -14.43
N GLU A 36 6.41 22.14 -13.70
CA GLU A 36 7.27 23.21 -14.22
C GLU A 36 8.70 22.74 -14.54
N PHE A 37 9.12 21.59 -13.98
CA PHE A 37 10.47 21.02 -14.15
C PHE A 37 10.53 19.90 -15.21
N GLY A 38 9.39 19.54 -15.80
CA GLY A 38 9.33 18.48 -16.82
C GLY A 38 8.22 17.46 -16.59
N LEU A 39 8.35 16.33 -17.27
CA LEU A 39 7.42 15.22 -17.22
C LEU A 39 7.95 14.14 -16.27
N PHE A 40 7.13 13.74 -15.30
CA PHE A 40 7.50 12.78 -14.26
C PHE A 40 6.45 11.68 -14.11
N HIS A 41 6.81 10.56 -13.47
CA HIS A 41 5.91 9.43 -13.24
C HIS A 41 5.90 8.97 -11.78
N GLU A 42 4.78 9.13 -11.09
CA GLU A 42 4.66 8.78 -9.66
C GLU A 42 4.55 7.25 -9.45
N SER A 43 5.51 6.65 -8.73
CA SER A 43 5.54 5.19 -8.44
C SER A 43 4.24 4.71 -7.78
N ARG A 44 3.76 5.44 -6.76
CA ARG A 44 2.51 5.16 -6.04
C ARG A 44 1.26 5.17 -6.92
N ARG A 45 1.24 5.96 -8.01
CA ARG A 45 0.12 5.95 -8.98
C ARG A 45 0.19 4.70 -9.85
N GLY A 46 1.39 4.29 -10.23
CA GLY A 46 1.62 2.99 -10.88
C GLY A 46 1.15 1.83 -10.00
N ALA A 47 1.52 1.81 -8.71
CA ALA A 47 1.11 0.75 -7.78
C ALA A 47 -0.42 0.63 -7.67
N ARG A 48 -1.14 1.76 -7.64
CA ARG A 48 -2.61 1.78 -7.66
C ARG A 48 -3.19 1.30 -8.99
N LEU A 49 -2.63 1.73 -10.12
CA LEU A 49 -3.07 1.26 -11.44
C LEU A 49 -2.87 -0.26 -11.57
N ALA A 50 -1.73 -0.79 -11.14
CA ALA A 50 -1.50 -2.23 -11.10
C ALA A 50 -2.56 -2.95 -10.25
N ALA A 51 -2.86 -2.43 -9.07
CA ALA A 51 -3.90 -2.99 -8.20
C ALA A 51 -5.28 -3.01 -8.88
N ASP A 52 -5.67 -1.93 -9.57
CA ASP A 52 -6.95 -1.83 -10.28
C ASP A 52 -7.02 -2.81 -11.47
N LEU A 53 -5.95 -2.92 -12.25
CA LEU A 53 -5.85 -3.86 -13.38
C LEU A 53 -5.94 -5.33 -12.93
N VAL A 54 -5.21 -5.70 -11.87
CA VAL A 54 -5.28 -7.05 -11.28
C VAL A 54 -6.66 -7.33 -10.70
N ALA A 55 -7.27 -6.33 -10.05
CA ALA A 55 -8.62 -6.43 -9.49
C ALA A 55 -9.68 -6.61 -10.59
N ASN A 56 -9.51 -6.01 -11.77
CA ASN A 56 -10.39 -6.29 -12.91
C ASN A 56 -10.20 -7.74 -13.36
N GLY A 57 -8.97 -8.14 -13.66
CA GLY A 57 -8.63 -9.52 -14.00
C GLY A 57 -8.90 -9.92 -15.45
N HIS A 58 -9.17 -8.95 -16.33
CA HIS A 58 -9.25 -9.20 -17.78
C HIS A 58 -7.85 -9.59 -18.30
N PRO A 59 -7.70 -10.53 -19.24
CA PRO A 59 -6.38 -10.97 -19.71
C PRO A 59 -5.47 -9.83 -20.20
N GLU A 60 -6.02 -8.83 -20.89
CA GLU A 60 -5.26 -7.64 -21.32
C GLU A 60 -4.82 -6.78 -20.13
N ASP A 61 -5.66 -6.64 -19.10
CA ASP A 61 -5.33 -5.87 -17.91
C ASP A 61 -4.29 -6.59 -17.07
N LEU A 62 -4.34 -7.92 -16.96
CA LEU A 62 -3.32 -8.71 -16.28
C LEU A 62 -1.97 -8.59 -16.98
N ALA A 63 -1.95 -8.69 -18.32
CA ALA A 63 -0.74 -8.50 -19.11
C ALA A 63 -0.17 -7.07 -18.98
N LEU A 64 -1.04 -6.06 -18.85
CA LEU A 64 -0.61 -4.69 -18.58
C LEU A 64 -0.14 -4.51 -17.14
N ALA A 65 -0.83 -5.10 -16.16
CA ALA A 65 -0.50 -5.01 -14.74
C ALA A 65 0.92 -5.49 -14.48
N GLU A 66 1.33 -6.59 -15.11
CA GLU A 66 2.69 -7.12 -15.02
C GLU A 66 3.74 -6.11 -15.49
N LYS A 67 3.48 -5.38 -16.60
CA LYS A 67 4.36 -4.32 -17.10
C LYS A 67 4.38 -3.09 -16.18
N VAL A 68 3.23 -2.71 -15.64
CA VAL A 68 3.13 -1.61 -14.67
C VAL A 68 3.89 -2.00 -13.39
N LEU A 69 3.76 -3.24 -12.92
CA LEU A 69 4.50 -3.77 -11.77
C LEU A 69 6.01 -3.76 -12.03
N ASP A 70 6.48 -4.11 -13.22
CA ASP A 70 7.91 -3.98 -13.56
C ASP A 70 8.40 -2.54 -13.37
N ALA A 71 7.66 -1.55 -13.86
CA ALA A 71 8.02 -0.15 -13.71
C ALA A 71 7.97 0.33 -12.24
N VAL A 72 6.95 -0.09 -11.48
CA VAL A 72 6.82 0.25 -10.05
C VAL A 72 7.94 -0.38 -9.23
N LEU A 73 8.24 -1.66 -9.45
CA LEU A 73 9.29 -2.38 -8.71
C LEU A 73 10.69 -1.87 -9.06
N ALA A 74 10.90 -1.36 -10.27
CA ALA A 74 12.14 -0.69 -10.65
C ALA A 74 12.38 0.63 -9.88
N CYS A 75 11.33 1.20 -9.26
CA CYS A 75 11.45 2.37 -8.40
C CYS A 75 11.83 2.01 -6.95
N GLN A 76 11.98 0.74 -6.59
CA GLN A 76 12.38 0.37 -5.23
C GLN A 76 13.90 0.45 -5.09
N GLU A 77 14.38 1.12 -4.04
CA GLU A 77 15.79 1.09 -3.67
C GLU A 77 16.14 -0.30 -3.13
N VAL A 78 17.11 -0.97 -3.74
CA VAL A 78 17.48 -2.37 -3.41
C VAL A 78 18.96 -2.53 -3.07
N ASP A 79 19.76 -1.46 -3.15
CA ASP A 79 21.16 -1.50 -2.70
C ASP A 79 21.20 -1.62 -1.17
N PRO A 80 21.71 -2.73 -0.61
CA PRO A 80 21.76 -2.92 0.84
C PRO A 80 22.68 -1.94 1.57
N ARG A 81 23.47 -1.15 0.82
CA ARG A 81 24.34 -0.09 1.37
C ARG A 81 23.62 1.25 1.49
N ASP A 82 22.49 1.41 0.81
CA ASP A 82 21.69 2.62 0.92
C ASP A 82 20.95 2.63 2.28
N PRO A 83 20.98 3.74 3.03
CA PRO A 83 20.28 3.84 4.31
C PRO A 83 18.76 3.62 4.20
N HIS A 84 18.19 3.79 3.01
CA HIS A 84 16.77 3.64 2.69
C HIS A 84 16.47 2.42 1.81
N CYS A 85 17.34 1.40 1.84
CA CYS A 85 17.12 0.13 1.14
C CYS A 85 15.75 -0.49 1.44
N GLY A 86 14.86 -0.55 0.45
CA GLY A 86 13.48 -1.01 0.56
C GLY A 86 12.44 0.08 0.42
N ASN A 87 12.85 1.35 0.50
CA ASN A 87 11.99 2.46 0.15
C ASN A 87 11.78 2.55 -1.36
N PHE A 88 10.88 3.43 -1.80
CA PHE A 88 10.61 3.68 -3.20
C PHE A 88 10.98 5.12 -3.57
N TYR A 89 11.36 5.32 -4.82
CA TYR A 89 11.43 6.65 -5.41
C TYR A 89 10.02 7.24 -5.54
N TRP A 90 9.90 8.55 -5.34
CA TRP A 90 8.60 9.21 -5.45
C TRP A 90 8.20 9.32 -6.91
N MET A 91 9.14 9.76 -7.75
CA MET A 91 9.08 9.73 -9.20
C MET A 91 10.03 8.67 -9.76
N ALA A 92 9.64 8.02 -10.87
CA ALA A 92 10.50 7.04 -11.54
C ALA A 92 11.80 7.64 -12.07
N GLU A 93 11.84 8.96 -12.26
CA GLU A 93 13.01 9.72 -12.69
C GLU A 93 14.00 10.04 -11.55
N ASP A 94 13.62 9.84 -10.29
CA ASP A 94 14.52 10.14 -9.17
C ASP A 94 15.72 9.17 -9.16
N HIS A 95 16.82 9.62 -8.57
CA HIS A 95 18.07 8.84 -8.47
C HIS A 95 18.39 8.36 -7.05
N HIS A 96 17.59 8.80 -6.07
CA HIS A 96 17.71 8.44 -4.67
C HIS A 96 16.36 8.64 -3.99
N VAL A 97 16.20 8.06 -2.79
CA VAL A 97 14.99 8.22 -1.99
C VAL A 97 14.95 9.63 -1.39
N GLU A 98 14.10 10.50 -1.94
CA GLU A 98 13.90 11.87 -1.43
C GLU A 98 12.78 11.96 -0.38
N ASP A 99 11.70 11.18 -0.55
CA ASP A 99 10.55 11.16 0.35
C ASP A 99 10.42 9.79 1.03
N LEU A 100 10.65 9.77 2.35
CA LEU A 100 10.62 8.56 3.16
C LEU A 100 9.23 7.90 3.22
N ASN A 101 8.17 8.60 2.84
CA ASN A 101 6.80 8.09 2.86
C ASN A 101 6.44 7.31 1.58
N ALA A 102 7.27 7.31 0.55
CA ALA A 102 6.97 6.66 -0.72
C ALA A 102 6.68 5.15 -0.53
N VAL A 103 7.44 4.47 0.34
CA VAL A 103 7.19 3.07 0.71
C VAL A 103 5.78 2.84 1.23
N GLU A 104 5.28 3.72 2.11
CA GLU A 104 3.96 3.58 2.71
C GLU A 104 2.85 3.61 1.65
N PHE A 105 2.95 4.54 0.69
CA PHE A 105 1.97 4.70 -0.37
C PHE A 105 2.04 3.62 -1.47
N ASN A 106 3.23 3.05 -1.71
CA ASN A 106 3.35 1.91 -2.64
C ASN A 106 2.80 0.64 -1.99
N LEU A 107 3.15 0.38 -0.73
CA LEU A 107 2.70 -0.81 -0.02
C LEU A 107 1.20 -0.78 0.31
N GLU A 108 0.58 0.40 0.53
CA GLU A 108 -0.87 0.48 0.75
C GLU A 108 -1.69 -0.02 -0.44
N ALA A 109 -1.09 -0.07 -1.64
CA ALA A 109 -1.70 -0.58 -2.85
C ALA A 109 -1.30 -2.05 -3.09
N LEU A 110 0.00 -2.36 -3.00
CA LEU A 110 0.53 -3.69 -3.32
C LEU A 110 0.05 -4.77 -2.33
N ILE A 111 0.00 -4.48 -1.02
CA ILE A 111 -0.37 -5.48 -0.01
C ILE A 111 -1.85 -5.91 -0.17
N PRO A 112 -2.85 -4.99 -0.21
CA PRO A 112 -4.24 -5.37 -0.45
C PRO A 112 -4.46 -6.07 -1.79
N MET A 113 -3.75 -5.66 -2.86
CA MET A 113 -3.79 -6.32 -4.16
C MET A 113 -3.39 -7.79 -4.02
N MET A 114 -2.24 -8.05 -3.40
CA MET A 114 -1.74 -9.42 -3.21
C MET A 114 -2.65 -10.28 -2.32
N ILE A 115 -3.25 -9.69 -1.27
CA ILE A 115 -4.19 -10.41 -0.38
C ILE A 115 -5.45 -10.84 -1.13
N ARG A 116 -6.00 -9.97 -2.01
CA ARG A 116 -7.29 -10.21 -2.65
C ARG A 116 -7.19 -10.95 -3.98
N TYR A 117 -6.13 -10.70 -4.74
CA TYR A 117 -6.06 -11.04 -6.16
C TYR A 117 -4.67 -11.52 -6.61
N GLY A 118 -3.76 -11.80 -5.68
CA GLY A 118 -2.39 -12.20 -6.02
C GLY A 118 -2.32 -13.46 -6.88
N ASP A 119 -3.29 -14.37 -6.73
CA ASP A 119 -3.42 -15.61 -7.51
C ASP A 119 -3.69 -15.39 -9.01
N ARG A 120 -4.10 -14.19 -9.41
CA ARG A 120 -4.33 -13.82 -10.82
C ARG A 120 -3.05 -13.45 -11.57
N LEU A 121 -1.97 -13.14 -10.85
CA LEU A 121 -0.66 -12.84 -11.43
C LEU A 121 0.08 -14.13 -11.76
N ALA A 122 0.97 -14.11 -12.75
CA ALA A 122 1.91 -15.21 -12.93
C ALA A 122 2.76 -15.43 -11.67
N THR A 123 3.11 -16.69 -11.37
CA THR A 123 3.84 -17.06 -10.14
C THR A 123 5.12 -16.25 -9.95
N SER A 124 5.85 -15.95 -11.03
CA SER A 124 7.05 -15.10 -10.99
C SER A 124 6.76 -13.69 -10.48
N TYR A 125 5.64 -13.08 -10.86
CA TYR A 125 5.24 -11.77 -10.35
C TYR A 125 4.73 -11.84 -8.92
N GLN A 126 4.05 -12.92 -8.53
CA GLN A 126 3.66 -13.12 -7.13
C GLN A 126 4.87 -13.13 -6.20
N GLU A 127 5.93 -13.84 -6.58
CA GLU A 127 7.18 -13.92 -5.84
C GLU A 127 7.91 -12.58 -5.78
N ARG A 128 8.02 -11.89 -6.92
CA ARG A 128 8.68 -10.56 -6.99
C ARG A 128 7.97 -9.50 -6.17
N VAL A 129 6.64 -9.43 -6.25
CA VAL A 129 5.86 -8.47 -5.45
C VAL A 129 5.93 -8.81 -3.96
N ARG A 130 5.89 -10.10 -3.58
CA ARG A 130 6.10 -10.52 -2.18
C ARG A 130 7.49 -10.13 -1.65
N ALA A 131 8.54 -10.31 -2.44
CA ALA A 131 9.89 -9.91 -2.08
C ALA A 131 10.00 -8.39 -1.90
N ALA A 132 9.41 -7.62 -2.81
CA ALA A 132 9.36 -6.15 -2.71
C ALA A 132 8.60 -5.67 -1.47
N ILE A 133 7.45 -6.29 -1.15
CA ILE A 133 6.69 -6.03 0.08
C ILE A 133 7.55 -6.34 1.30
N GLN A 134 8.22 -7.49 1.33
CA GLN A 134 9.09 -7.86 2.45
C GLN A 134 10.20 -6.83 2.67
N LEU A 135 10.88 -6.40 1.61
CA LEU A 135 11.94 -5.40 1.68
C LEU A 135 11.40 -4.03 2.14
N GLY A 136 10.26 -3.60 1.62
CA GLY A 136 9.64 -2.33 2.04
C GLY A 136 9.15 -2.37 3.49
N LEU A 137 8.64 -3.49 3.98
CA LEU A 137 8.26 -3.65 5.39
C LEU A 137 9.48 -3.60 6.33
N GLN A 138 10.63 -4.10 5.89
CA GLN A 138 11.88 -3.94 6.63
C GLN A 138 12.27 -2.46 6.75
N GLU A 139 12.13 -1.69 5.66
CA GLU A 139 12.37 -0.25 5.71
C GLU A 139 11.36 0.48 6.62
N ILE A 140 10.06 0.21 6.51
CA ILE A 140 9.03 0.76 7.41
C ILE A 140 9.38 0.48 8.89
N ALA A 141 9.83 -0.74 9.19
CA ALA A 141 10.24 -1.11 10.54
C ALA A 141 11.51 -0.36 11.00
N ARG A 142 12.43 0.00 10.10
CA ARG A 142 13.62 0.81 10.42
C ARG A 142 13.31 2.29 10.59
N LEU A 143 12.46 2.85 9.73
CA LEU A 143 12.01 4.25 9.82
C LEU A 143 11.24 4.50 11.11
N ASP A 144 10.43 3.52 11.53
CA ASP A 144 9.59 3.53 12.73
C ASP A 144 8.96 4.90 13.03
N VAL A 145 8.15 5.38 12.09
CA VAL A 145 7.59 6.73 12.14
C VAL A 145 6.90 7.03 13.48
N LEU A 146 7.14 8.22 14.02
CA LEU A 146 6.54 8.66 15.28
C LEU A 146 5.01 8.69 15.18
N VAL A 147 4.30 8.20 16.21
CA VAL A 147 2.83 8.15 16.26
C VAL A 147 2.11 9.49 16.06
N ALA A 148 2.81 10.61 16.26
CA ALA A 148 2.32 11.96 16.02
C ALA A 148 2.26 12.32 14.52
N TYR A 149 2.99 11.60 13.66
CA TYR A 149 2.92 11.74 12.20
C TYR A 149 1.78 10.87 11.67
N THR A 150 0.57 11.33 11.96
CA THR A 150 -0.67 10.54 12.02
C THR A 150 -0.99 9.73 10.76
N ASN A 151 -1.08 10.32 9.57
CA ASN A 151 -1.46 9.62 8.33
C ASN A 151 -0.43 8.55 7.98
N ILE A 152 0.86 8.91 8.07
CA ILE A 152 1.95 7.98 7.78
C ILE A 152 1.99 6.87 8.83
N THR A 153 1.74 7.19 10.11
CA THR A 153 1.61 6.17 11.18
C THR A 153 0.48 5.18 10.89
N VAL A 154 -0.65 5.65 10.37
CA VAL A 154 -1.79 4.78 10.05
C VAL A 154 -1.50 3.93 8.81
N LEU A 155 -0.72 4.43 7.86
CA LEU A 155 -0.20 3.62 6.75
C LEU A 155 0.81 2.56 7.24
N ASP A 156 1.73 2.91 8.15
CA ASP A 156 2.64 1.93 8.77
C ASP A 156 1.82 0.83 9.47
N ILE A 157 0.82 1.21 10.29
CA ILE A 157 -0.08 0.26 10.95
C ILE A 157 -0.74 -0.66 9.92
N LEU A 158 -1.30 -0.11 8.84
CA LEU A 158 -1.94 -0.88 7.77
C LEU A 158 -0.95 -1.85 7.13
N ASN A 159 0.20 -1.35 6.70
CA ASN A 159 1.20 -2.08 5.95
C ASN A 159 1.85 -3.16 6.81
N SER A 160 2.31 -2.82 8.03
CA SER A 160 2.87 -3.77 9.00
C SER A 160 1.87 -4.89 9.36
N SER A 161 0.61 -4.53 9.65
CA SER A 161 -0.44 -5.50 10.01
C SER A 161 -0.73 -6.47 8.85
N LEU A 162 -1.16 -5.93 7.71
CA LEU A 162 -1.59 -6.74 6.58
C LEU A 162 -0.42 -7.44 5.88
N GLY A 163 0.72 -6.75 5.79
CA GLY A 163 1.94 -7.27 5.19
C GLY A 163 2.52 -8.43 5.99
N GLY A 164 2.57 -8.31 7.32
CA GLY A 164 2.95 -9.42 8.20
C GLY A 164 2.04 -10.64 8.03
N GLU A 165 0.71 -10.44 8.01
CA GLU A 165 -0.25 -11.53 7.76
C GLU A 165 -0.09 -12.18 6.37
N LEU A 166 0.16 -11.36 5.33
CA LEU A 166 0.35 -11.82 3.95
C LEU A 166 1.62 -12.66 3.79
N LEU A 167 2.70 -12.26 4.46
CA LEU A 167 4.01 -12.93 4.41
C LEU A 167 4.12 -14.08 5.41
N GLY A 168 3.19 -14.20 6.36
CA GLY A 168 3.30 -15.16 7.46
C GLY A 168 4.34 -14.75 8.51
N ASP A 169 4.70 -13.47 8.56
CA ASP A 169 5.60 -12.90 9.57
C ASP A 169 4.79 -12.36 10.74
N SER A 170 4.67 -13.16 11.80
CA SER A 170 3.92 -12.79 12.99
C SER A 170 4.53 -11.61 13.75
N ALA A 171 5.85 -11.39 13.65
CA ALA A 171 6.51 -10.29 14.36
C ALA A 171 6.16 -8.94 13.71
N LEU A 172 6.17 -8.88 12.37
CA LEU A 172 5.72 -7.70 11.63
C LEU A 172 4.23 -7.42 11.83
N ALA A 173 3.39 -8.45 11.81
CA ALA A 173 1.96 -8.29 12.08
C ALA A 173 1.73 -7.72 13.50
N GLN A 174 2.38 -8.31 14.51
CA GLN A 174 2.26 -7.87 15.90
C GLN A 174 2.79 -6.44 16.11
N ARG A 175 3.83 -6.02 15.37
CA ARG A 175 4.29 -4.64 15.35
C ARG A 175 3.17 -3.69 14.92
N GLY A 176 2.49 -3.99 13.80
CA GLY A 176 1.38 -3.19 13.32
C GLY A 176 0.25 -3.06 14.35
N TYR A 177 -0.12 -4.19 14.99
CA TYR A 177 -1.15 -4.22 16.03
C TYR A 177 -0.78 -3.38 17.25
N ASN A 178 0.46 -3.50 17.71
CA ASN A 178 0.98 -2.73 18.84
C ASN A 178 1.03 -1.23 18.51
N LYS A 179 1.40 -0.88 17.29
CA LYS A 179 1.45 0.51 16.83
C LYS A 179 0.06 1.14 16.74
N LEU A 180 -0.98 0.37 16.36
CA LEU A 180 -2.37 0.82 16.45
C LEU A 180 -2.76 1.16 17.89
N VAL A 181 -2.41 0.30 18.86
CA VAL A 181 -2.68 0.56 20.29
C VAL A 181 -1.97 1.84 20.76
N ALA A 182 -0.70 2.03 20.36
CA ALA A 182 0.05 3.23 20.71
C ALA A 182 -0.55 4.50 20.09
N TRP A 183 -0.93 4.46 18.81
CA TRP A 183 -1.58 5.58 18.13
C TRP A 183 -2.95 5.92 18.72
N MET A 184 -3.73 4.90 19.11
CA MET A 184 -5.00 5.10 19.84
C MET A 184 -4.79 5.79 21.19
N ALA A 185 -3.81 5.33 21.97
CA ALA A 185 -3.48 5.93 23.27
C ALA A 185 -3.05 7.40 23.11
N TYR A 186 -2.19 7.67 22.12
CA TYR A 186 -1.77 9.02 21.79
C TYR A 186 -2.94 9.92 21.39
N THR A 187 -3.81 9.45 20.48
CA THR A 187 -4.99 10.20 20.02
C THR A 187 -6.00 10.44 21.15
N HIS A 188 -6.15 9.48 22.08
CA HIS A 188 -7.03 9.64 23.23
C HIS A 188 -6.55 10.74 24.17
N GLN A 189 -5.24 10.80 24.46
CA GLN A 189 -4.64 11.82 25.33
C GLN A 189 -4.84 13.25 24.80
N HIS A 190 -4.81 13.43 23.47
CA HIS A 190 -4.89 14.75 22.84
C HIS A 190 -6.33 15.13 22.42
N GLY A 191 -7.32 14.27 22.64
CA GLY A 191 -8.73 14.52 22.31
C GLY A 191 -9.08 14.38 20.83
N HIS A 192 -8.12 14.57 19.93
CA HIS A 192 -8.22 14.47 18.47
C HIS A 192 -6.86 14.01 17.91
N PRO A 193 -6.81 13.37 16.73
CA PRO A 193 -5.53 13.18 16.05
C PRO A 193 -4.91 14.54 15.78
N LEU A 194 -3.59 14.66 15.98
CA LEU A 194 -2.86 15.92 15.86
C LEU A 194 -2.83 16.50 14.44
N GLU A 195 -3.40 15.79 13.46
CA GLU A 195 -3.37 16.14 12.06
C GLU A 195 -4.18 17.41 11.78
N TYR A 196 -3.47 18.54 11.88
CA TYR A 196 -3.83 19.88 11.43
C TYR A 196 -4.97 19.87 10.41
N ASN A 197 -6.15 20.37 10.78
CA ASN A 197 -7.20 21.05 9.97
C ASN A 197 -7.19 20.87 8.43
N SER A 198 -6.85 19.70 7.91
CA SER A 198 -6.59 19.46 6.49
C SER A 198 -7.43 18.26 6.05
N PRO A 199 -8.50 18.49 5.28
CA PRO A 199 -9.39 17.42 4.85
C PRO A 199 -8.68 16.34 4.01
N THR A 200 -7.52 16.65 3.42
CA THR A 200 -6.76 15.70 2.60
C THR A 200 -6.16 14.56 3.41
N TYR A 201 -5.62 14.83 4.61
CA TYR A 201 -4.98 13.81 5.44
C TYR A 201 -5.99 12.95 6.21
N GLY A 202 -7.09 13.54 6.67
CA GLY A 202 -8.21 12.79 7.24
C GLY A 202 -8.75 11.72 6.27
N ALA A 203 -8.83 12.04 4.98
CA ALA A 203 -9.25 11.08 3.97
C ALA A 203 -8.25 9.93 3.76
N VAL A 204 -6.93 10.18 3.89
CA VAL A 204 -5.90 9.12 3.84
C VAL A 204 -6.09 8.18 5.04
N THR A 205 -6.16 8.74 6.25
CA THR A 205 -6.35 7.99 7.49
C THR A 205 -7.60 7.13 7.47
N ILE A 206 -8.76 7.67 7.08
CA ILE A 206 -10.03 6.92 7.03
C ILE A 206 -9.96 5.79 6.00
N ARG A 207 -9.38 6.02 4.81
CA ARG A 207 -9.22 4.97 3.80
C ARG A 207 -8.29 3.85 4.27
N ALA A 208 -7.19 4.19 4.94
CA ALA A 208 -6.26 3.22 5.49
C ALA A 208 -6.90 2.36 6.57
N LEU A 209 -7.61 2.97 7.53
CA LEU A 209 -8.36 2.22 8.55
C LEU A 209 -9.45 1.35 7.93
N LYS A 210 -10.19 1.84 6.93
CA LYS A 210 -11.20 1.03 6.22
C LYS A 210 -10.58 -0.20 5.56
N ARG A 211 -9.43 -0.05 4.91
CA ARG A 211 -8.70 -1.18 4.31
C ARG A 211 -8.24 -2.17 5.37
N LEU A 212 -7.73 -1.68 6.50
CA LEU A 212 -7.35 -2.53 7.64
C LEU A 212 -8.56 -3.32 8.15
N ILE A 213 -9.68 -2.65 8.40
CA ILE A 213 -10.94 -3.25 8.83
C ILE A 213 -11.38 -4.35 7.87
N ASP A 214 -11.27 -4.14 6.57
CA ASP A 214 -11.76 -5.11 5.58
C ASP A 214 -10.89 -6.37 5.47
N LEU A 215 -9.60 -6.27 5.82
CA LEU A 215 -8.60 -7.27 5.42
C LEU A 215 -7.88 -7.96 6.58
N VAL A 216 -7.73 -7.31 7.73
CA VAL A 216 -6.93 -7.84 8.85
C VAL A 216 -7.58 -9.08 9.45
N ARG A 217 -6.84 -10.16 9.67
CA ARG A 217 -7.36 -11.39 10.28
C ARG A 217 -7.48 -11.26 11.81
N ASP A 218 -6.62 -10.46 12.45
CA ASP A 218 -6.70 -10.19 13.88
C ASP A 218 -7.97 -9.39 14.28
N GLU A 219 -8.90 -10.06 14.97
CA GLU A 219 -10.20 -9.47 15.36
C GLU A 219 -10.04 -8.27 16.29
N ALA A 220 -9.07 -8.30 17.21
CA ALA A 220 -8.88 -7.22 18.16
C ALA A 220 -8.39 -5.94 17.45
N THR A 221 -7.51 -6.08 16.46
CA THR A 221 -7.05 -5.00 15.58
C THR A 221 -8.19 -4.47 14.73
N ARG A 222 -9.03 -5.35 14.17
CA ARG A 222 -10.24 -4.95 13.42
C ARG A 222 -11.17 -4.07 14.25
N HIS A 223 -11.58 -4.53 15.44
CA HIS A 223 -12.47 -3.76 16.31
C HIS A 223 -11.87 -2.41 16.75
N ARG A 224 -10.55 -2.37 16.99
CA ARG A 224 -9.84 -1.11 17.28
C ARG A 224 -9.89 -0.13 16.11
N ALA A 225 -9.66 -0.61 14.90
CA ALA A 225 -9.71 0.19 13.69
C ALA A 225 -11.14 0.72 13.43
N GLU A 226 -12.18 -0.09 13.67
CA GLU A 226 -13.60 0.33 13.59
C GLU A 226 -13.90 1.46 14.58
N ALA A 227 -13.51 1.29 15.85
CA ALA A 227 -13.71 2.31 16.88
C ALA A 227 -13.02 3.64 16.52
N MET A 228 -11.79 3.58 16.00
CA MET A 228 -11.08 4.78 15.56
C MET A 228 -11.70 5.41 14.33
N THR A 229 -12.14 4.62 13.35
CA THR A 229 -12.82 5.14 12.16
C THR A 229 -14.11 5.87 12.54
N ALA A 230 -14.92 5.29 13.43
CA ALA A 230 -16.13 5.92 13.93
C ALA A 230 -15.84 7.24 14.66
N ARG A 231 -14.81 7.28 15.50
CA ARG A 231 -14.38 8.50 16.19
C ARG A 231 -14.00 9.60 15.21
N LEU A 232 -13.20 9.27 14.20
CA LEU A 232 -12.74 10.22 13.19
C LEU A 232 -13.88 10.76 12.32
N ALA A 233 -14.84 9.91 11.96
CA ALA A 233 -15.98 10.31 11.14
C ALA A 233 -16.98 11.23 11.89
N LEU A 234 -16.93 11.24 13.23
CA LEU A 234 -17.77 12.07 14.09
C LEU A 234 -17.07 13.34 14.60
N SER A 235 -15.77 13.51 14.34
CA SER A 235 -14.97 14.68 14.74
C SER A 235 -15.02 15.76 13.67
#